data_AF-A0A369JG34-F1
#
_entry.id   AF-A0A369JG34-F1
#
_cell.length_a   1.000
_cell.length_b   1.000
_cell.length_c   1.000
_cell.angle_alpha   90.00
_cell.angle_beta   90.00
_cell.angle_gamma   90.00
#
_symmetry.space_group_name_H-M   'P 1'
#
loop_
_entity.id
_entity.type
_entity.pdbx_description
1 polymer ?
#
loop_
_entity_poly.entity_id
_entity_poly.type
_entity_poly.pdbx_seq_one_letter_code
_entity_poly.pdbx_strand_id
1 'polypeptide(L)'
;MLHERSIRGRKPFTGARTPTGQLTRHNKWGFLDRYMDRIIFAISVFHAFGHQWPCQIIYHPRKCRGFGLSDGEGCECFWHSISKLIAYLRVCGYHQRLYTLDKQVEHAHAAILMRLGQWLLRCSQHCHSKRSVAEDILAACGYTEEFLRAQWEAQVTAQTKPLPRRSRTQGKMAVEEAIRLCKTRDIHKRRVEELEAIMLDPTTDADMFVDAEMHLDGARTALERASVNVLAKERALGVDSHAELLRLVNSPFIAARMNARAVKTRLREKLRARKFELDRLEHSFHKQVNDEKVNAHTESSVRRRDPSIQQLARNYNTLCDQMAQLIQDHKAPRAAQCPEKILLKGLFALDVDDNIWQDVGLNDDPSDMAPPPWLCDDKRRLQHEYRSMREWFAEEWKVINVVLRSTEDESLRYQVQQRRRDLCSLCAVWKKSVQSLDVGRDPLPPWGPTQQEILEVNLASVVASFNEDADDFGRGDHLTEEDDEHDDAFEDEADMEESDLGFVETLDAVDLADSFRSVSIDDNLDLEFSLY
;
A
#
# COMPACT_ATOMS: atom_id res chain seq x y z
N MET A 1 23.18 52.59 -13.84
CA MET A 1 24.58 52.66 -13.37
C MET A 1 24.72 51.77 -12.16
N LEU A 2 25.51 50.68 -12.30
CA LEU A 2 26.23 49.90 -11.28
C LEU A 2 25.40 49.36 -10.08
N HIS A 3 25.39 48.07 -9.76
CA HIS A 3 26.51 47.13 -9.73
C HIS A 3 26.00 45.68 -9.63
N GLU A 4 26.66 44.77 -10.34
CA GLU A 4 26.64 43.33 -10.11
C GLU A 4 27.11 42.99 -8.68
N ARG A 5 26.54 41.94 -8.07
CA ARG A 5 27.31 40.99 -7.26
C ARG A 5 26.75 39.58 -7.43
N SER A 6 27.45 38.84 -8.28
CA SER A 6 27.57 37.38 -8.27
C SER A 6 27.86 36.88 -6.85
N ILE A 7 27.02 35.98 -6.33
CA ILE A 7 27.44 34.95 -5.39
C ILE A 7 26.83 33.63 -5.87
N ARG A 8 27.67 32.85 -6.56
CA ARG A 8 27.51 31.40 -6.72
C ARG A 8 27.51 30.78 -5.33
N GLY A 9 26.33 30.48 -4.80
CA GLY A 9 26.13 29.64 -3.62
C GLY A 9 25.70 28.24 -4.06
N ARG A 10 26.46 27.23 -3.64
CA ARG A 10 26.18 25.81 -3.89
C ARG A 10 24.73 25.46 -3.54
N LYS A 11 24.02 24.80 -4.46
CA LYS A 11 22.75 24.11 -4.16
C LYS A 11 23.01 23.08 -3.06
N PRO A 12 22.32 23.12 -1.90
CA PRO A 12 22.26 21.98 -1.02
C PRO A 12 21.34 20.93 -1.67
N PHE A 13 21.90 19.75 -1.87
CA PHE A 13 21.18 18.51 -2.16
C PHE A 13 20.09 18.31 -1.09
N THR A 14 18.82 18.35 -1.48
CA THR A 14 17.73 17.74 -0.70
C THR A 14 16.81 17.00 -1.67
N GLY A 15 16.88 15.67 -1.62
CA GLY A 15 16.18 14.74 -2.50
C GLY A 15 14.73 14.52 -2.11
N ALA A 16 13.92 15.57 -2.05
CA ALA A 16 12.47 15.45 -1.88
C ALA A 16 11.77 16.19 -3.03
N ARG A 17 11.52 15.48 -4.13
CA ARG A 17 10.64 15.98 -5.18
C ARG A 17 9.19 15.73 -4.74
N THR A 18 8.49 16.83 -4.43
CA THR A 18 7.11 16.96 -3.92
C THR A 18 6.05 16.94 -5.02
N PRO A 19 5.04 16.06 -4.99
CA PRO A 19 3.94 16.08 -5.94
C PRO A 19 3.02 17.24 -5.60
N THR A 20 2.82 18.15 -6.55
CA THR A 20 1.56 18.88 -6.83
C THR A 20 1.86 20.06 -7.77
N GLY A 21 1.01 20.23 -8.80
CA GLY A 21 1.03 21.40 -9.68
C GLY A 21 0.64 22.73 -8.98
N GLN A 22 0.28 22.70 -7.70
CA GLN A 22 0.04 23.91 -6.89
C GLN A 22 1.34 24.51 -6.34
N LEU A 23 2.33 23.69 -5.95
CA LEU A 23 3.64 24.16 -5.46
C LEU A 23 4.47 24.85 -6.55
N THR A 24 4.30 24.49 -7.81
CA THR A 24 4.93 25.18 -8.95
C THR A 24 4.41 26.61 -9.12
N ARG A 25 3.19 26.93 -8.66
CA ARG A 25 2.68 28.31 -8.65
C ARG A 25 3.23 29.13 -7.49
N HIS A 26 3.41 28.55 -6.30
CA HIS A 26 3.99 29.29 -5.15
C HIS A 26 5.46 29.64 -5.39
N ASN A 27 6.25 28.69 -5.90
CA ASN A 27 7.65 28.93 -6.27
C ASN A 27 7.80 29.93 -7.43
N LYS A 28 6.76 30.09 -8.27
CA LYS A 28 6.75 31.07 -9.35
C LYS A 28 6.70 32.52 -8.84
N TRP A 29 6.15 32.74 -7.64
CA TRP A 29 5.96 34.07 -7.06
C TRP A 29 6.75 34.31 -5.76
N GLY A 30 7.45 33.30 -5.24
CA GLY A 30 8.35 33.41 -4.09
C GLY A 30 7.68 33.70 -2.75
N PHE A 31 6.35 33.54 -2.63
CA PHE A 31 5.60 33.93 -1.42
C PHE A 31 5.99 33.14 -0.17
N LEU A 32 6.42 31.88 -0.33
CA LEU A 32 6.68 30.96 0.78
C LEU A 32 8.16 30.62 0.95
N ASP A 33 9.05 31.12 0.10
CA ASP A 33 10.47 30.71 0.04
C ASP A 33 11.18 30.83 1.40
N ARG A 34 10.85 31.87 2.19
CA ARG A 34 11.41 32.11 3.53
C ARG A 34 10.99 31.08 4.58
N TYR A 35 9.88 30.37 4.36
CA TYR A 35 9.26 29.46 5.32
C TYR A 35 9.23 28.01 4.82
N MET A 36 9.72 27.73 3.61
CA MET A 36 9.67 26.40 3.01
C MET A 36 10.35 25.33 3.87
N ASP A 37 11.41 25.69 4.60
CA ASP A 37 12.12 24.82 5.53
C ASP A 37 11.28 24.44 6.78
N ARG A 38 10.19 25.16 7.04
CA ARG A 38 9.31 24.99 8.20
C ARG A 38 7.94 24.44 7.85
N ILE A 39 7.68 24.17 6.57
CA ILE A 39 6.37 23.70 6.08
C ILE A 39 6.49 22.24 5.66
N ILE A 40 5.56 21.43 6.14
CA ILE A 40 5.38 20.06 5.69
C ILE A 40 4.04 20.01 4.97
N PHE A 41 4.01 19.35 3.82
CA PHE A 41 2.79 19.18 3.02
C PHE A 41 2.20 17.79 3.25
N ALA A 42 0.88 17.75 3.39
CA ALA A 42 0.08 16.55 3.40
C ALA A 42 -1.15 16.78 2.51
N ILE A 43 -1.78 15.69 2.08
CA ILE A 43 -3.05 15.69 1.36
C ILE A 43 -4.14 15.40 2.40
N SER A 44 -5.32 16.02 2.37
CA SER A 44 -6.38 15.67 3.33
C SER A 44 -6.74 14.18 3.24
N VAL A 45 -7.21 13.60 4.36
CA VAL A 45 -7.40 12.15 4.51
C VAL A 45 -8.30 11.60 3.40
N PHE A 46 -9.39 12.29 3.08
CA PHE A 46 -10.32 11.89 2.01
C PHE A 46 -9.67 11.89 0.62
N HIS A 47 -8.86 12.90 0.34
CA HIS A 47 -8.15 12.99 -0.94
C HIS A 47 -6.99 12.01 -1.03
N ALA A 48 -6.35 11.67 0.09
CA ALA A 48 -5.23 10.75 0.11
C ALA A 48 -5.62 9.40 -0.53
N PHE A 49 -6.77 8.84 -0.17
CA PHE A 49 -7.29 7.59 -0.75
C PHE A 49 -7.59 7.70 -2.25
N GLY A 50 -7.86 8.91 -2.74
CA GLY A 50 -8.00 9.20 -4.17
C GLY A 50 -6.71 9.02 -4.98
N HIS A 51 -5.54 9.11 -4.33
CA HIS A 51 -4.23 9.03 -4.98
C HIS A 51 -3.64 7.61 -5.00
N GLN A 52 -2.59 7.45 -5.81
CA GLN A 52 -1.78 6.22 -5.87
C GLN A 52 -1.23 5.84 -4.48
N TRP A 53 -1.11 4.54 -4.24
CA TRP A 53 -0.64 3.98 -2.97
C TRP A 53 0.64 4.63 -2.40
N PRO A 54 1.71 4.92 -3.17
CA PRO A 54 2.87 5.61 -2.62
C PRO A 54 2.55 7.01 -2.07
N CYS A 55 1.64 7.74 -2.71
CA CYS A 55 1.18 9.05 -2.21
C CYS A 55 0.40 8.90 -0.90
N GLN A 56 -0.41 7.85 -0.77
CA GLN A 56 -1.11 7.52 0.48
C GLN A 56 -0.16 7.15 1.61
N ILE A 57 1.07 6.72 1.33
CA ILE A 57 2.07 6.45 2.37
C ILE A 57 2.77 7.75 2.77
N ILE A 58 3.16 8.57 1.79
CA ILE A 58 4.04 9.72 2.00
C ILE A 58 3.28 10.96 2.47
N TYR A 59 2.04 11.18 2.00
CA TYR A 59 1.30 12.43 2.19
C TYR A 59 0.02 12.29 3.01
N HIS A 60 -0.29 11.09 3.50
CA HIS A 60 -1.47 10.90 4.33
C HIS A 60 -1.23 11.49 5.73
N PRO A 61 -2.08 12.39 6.27
CA PRO A 61 -1.82 13.12 7.50
C PRO A 61 -1.58 12.20 8.69
N ARG A 62 -2.36 11.12 8.81
CA ARG A 62 -2.18 10.09 9.86
C ARG A 62 -0.86 9.29 9.78
N LYS A 63 -0.15 9.33 8.64
CA LYS A 63 1.16 8.67 8.45
C LYS A 63 2.32 9.68 8.50
N CYS A 64 2.04 10.95 8.23
CA CYS A 64 3.01 12.04 8.32
C CYS A 64 3.23 12.45 9.78
N ARG A 65 4.49 12.46 10.23
CA ARG A 65 4.84 13.00 11.55
C ARG A 65 4.45 14.49 11.63
N GLY A 66 3.82 14.87 12.74
CA GLY A 66 3.44 16.26 13.03
C GLY A 66 1.98 16.62 12.77
N PHE A 67 1.23 15.81 12.01
CA PHE A 67 -0.19 16.10 11.72
C PHE A 67 -1.17 15.47 12.72
N GLY A 68 -0.73 14.49 13.51
CA GLY A 68 -1.56 13.84 14.52
C GLY A 68 -2.79 13.16 13.92
N LEU A 69 -3.96 13.44 14.49
CA LEU A 69 -5.26 12.92 14.03
C LEU A 69 -6.00 13.87 13.07
N SER A 70 -5.32 14.91 12.55
CA SER A 70 -5.94 15.82 11.59
C SER A 70 -6.41 15.08 10.34
N ASP A 71 -7.64 15.34 9.93
CA ASP A 71 -8.22 14.90 8.65
C ASP A 71 -7.86 15.86 7.50
N GLY A 72 -7.43 17.08 7.82
CA GLY A 72 -7.09 18.11 6.86
C GLY A 72 -8.31 18.88 6.33
N GLU A 73 -9.48 18.80 6.96
CA GLU A 73 -10.73 19.43 6.48
C GLU A 73 -10.96 20.86 6.95
N GLY A 74 -9.98 21.48 7.62
CA GLY A 74 -10.17 22.81 8.23
C GLY A 74 -10.55 23.88 7.21
N CYS A 75 -10.02 23.79 5.98
CA CYS A 75 -10.35 24.69 4.89
C CYS A 75 -11.78 24.46 4.40
N GLU A 76 -12.15 23.21 4.17
CA GLU A 76 -13.45 22.76 3.68
C GLU A 76 -14.56 23.14 4.66
N CYS A 77 -14.36 22.88 5.96
CA CYS A 77 -15.24 23.33 7.04
C CYS A 77 -15.46 24.84 7.01
N PHE A 78 -14.39 25.61 6.80
CA PHE A 78 -14.48 27.07 6.70
C PHE A 78 -15.27 27.49 5.47
N TRP A 79 -14.98 26.92 4.29
CA TRP A 79 -15.71 27.20 3.05
C TRP A 79 -17.20 26.89 3.18
N HIS A 80 -17.53 25.74 3.78
CA HIS A 80 -18.91 25.37 4.06
C HIS A 80 -19.60 26.41 4.95
N SER A 81 -18.94 26.89 6.01
CA SER A 81 -19.52 27.87 6.94
C SER A 81 -19.89 29.22 6.29
N ILE A 82 -19.19 29.60 5.22
CA ILE A 82 -19.43 30.84 4.48
C ILE A 82 -20.22 30.63 3.18
N SER A 83 -20.52 29.39 2.81
CA SER A 83 -21.23 29.03 1.57
C SER A 83 -22.60 29.72 1.46
N LYS A 84 -23.31 29.88 2.58
CA LYS A 84 -24.57 30.64 2.67
C LYS A 84 -24.47 32.08 2.17
N LEU A 85 -23.28 32.68 2.17
CA LEU A 85 -23.06 34.04 1.67
C LEU A 85 -23.02 34.10 0.14
N ILE A 86 -22.83 32.99 -0.57
CA ILE A 86 -22.61 32.98 -2.02
C ILE A 86 -23.75 33.70 -2.77
N ALA A 87 -25.01 33.38 -2.46
CA ALA A 87 -26.16 33.98 -3.12
C ALA A 87 -26.20 35.51 -2.95
N TYR A 88 -25.95 35.99 -1.73
CA TYR A 88 -25.89 37.41 -1.40
C TYR A 88 -24.69 38.11 -2.06
N LEU A 89 -23.50 37.51 -2.00
CA LEU A 89 -22.26 38.13 -2.49
C LEU A 89 -22.18 38.22 -4.02
N ARG A 90 -22.95 37.40 -4.75
CA ARG A 90 -23.06 37.46 -6.21
C ARG A 90 -23.68 38.77 -6.69
N VAL A 91 -24.61 39.36 -5.93
CA VAL A 91 -25.30 40.61 -6.28
C VAL A 91 -24.64 41.86 -5.65
N CYS A 92 -23.62 41.67 -4.80
CA CYS A 92 -22.87 42.77 -4.18
C CYS A 92 -21.71 43.28 -5.04
N GLY A 93 -21.44 44.59 -4.94
CA GLY A 93 -20.24 45.21 -5.48
C GLY A 93 -18.95 44.75 -4.77
N TYR A 94 -17.80 44.95 -5.43
CA TYR A 94 -16.48 44.47 -4.97
C TYR A 94 -16.15 44.79 -3.51
N HIS A 95 -16.28 46.06 -3.11
CA HIS A 95 -15.95 46.50 -1.75
C HIS A 95 -16.88 45.91 -0.69
N GLN A 96 -18.18 45.81 -0.99
CA GLN A 96 -19.16 45.20 -0.08
C GLN A 96 -18.89 43.71 0.10
N ARG A 97 -18.51 43.02 -0.98
CA ARG A 97 -18.14 41.60 -0.92
C ARG A 97 -16.92 41.38 -0.03
N LEU A 98 -15.87 42.18 -0.22
CA LEU A 98 -14.66 42.09 0.58
C LEU A 98 -14.95 42.37 2.05
N TYR A 99 -15.68 43.45 2.36
CA TYR A 99 -16.08 43.80 3.72
C TYR A 99 -16.90 42.68 4.40
N THR A 100 -17.88 42.12 3.69
CA THR A 100 -18.74 41.07 4.25
C THR A 100 -17.95 39.80 4.55
N LEU A 101 -17.08 39.36 3.63
CA LEU A 101 -16.23 38.20 3.85
C LEU A 101 -15.29 38.43 5.04
N ASP A 102 -14.66 39.59 5.12
CA ASP A 102 -13.74 39.95 6.21
C ASP A 102 -14.46 39.94 7.57
N LYS A 103 -15.66 40.54 7.65
CA LYS A 103 -16.47 40.51 8.87
C LYS A 103 -16.96 39.11 9.24
N GLN A 104 -17.28 38.26 8.25
CA GLN A 104 -17.63 36.88 8.53
C GLN A 104 -16.42 36.09 9.07
N VAL A 105 -15.23 36.31 8.52
CA VAL A 105 -13.98 35.70 9.00
C VAL A 105 -13.66 36.16 10.42
N GLU A 106 -13.73 37.46 10.70
CA GLU A 106 -13.54 38.02 12.05
C GLU A 106 -14.53 37.40 13.05
N HIS A 107 -15.80 37.31 12.69
CA HIS A 107 -16.83 36.70 13.54
C HIS A 107 -16.55 35.22 13.80
N ALA A 108 -16.22 34.45 12.74
CA ALA A 108 -15.88 33.04 12.87
C ALA A 108 -14.67 32.84 13.79
N HIS A 109 -13.63 33.66 13.64
CA HIS A 109 -12.45 33.63 14.51
C HIS A 109 -12.81 33.91 15.97
N ALA A 110 -13.61 34.93 16.26
CA ALA A 110 -14.07 35.23 17.61
C ALA A 110 -14.88 34.07 18.21
N ALA A 111 -15.78 33.46 17.43
CA ALA A 111 -16.58 32.33 17.86
C ALA A 111 -15.72 31.07 18.14
N ILE A 112 -14.73 30.78 17.30
CA ILE A 112 -13.78 29.67 17.49
C ILE A 112 -12.95 29.91 18.75
N LEU A 113 -12.42 31.11 18.96
CA LEU A 113 -11.65 31.45 20.16
C LEU A 113 -12.45 31.24 21.44
N MET A 114 -13.73 31.65 21.46
CA MET A 114 -14.62 31.43 22.60
C MET A 114 -14.84 29.94 22.91
N ARG A 115 -14.87 29.09 21.88
CA ARG A 115 -15.09 27.64 22.01
C ARG A 115 -13.80 26.82 22.11
N LEU A 116 -12.63 27.46 22.00
CA LEU A 116 -11.34 26.78 21.88
C LEU A 116 -11.04 25.83 23.05
N GLY A 117 -11.36 26.24 24.28
CA GLY A 117 -11.13 25.40 25.47
C GLY A 117 -11.96 24.10 25.44
N GLN A 118 -13.24 24.19 25.04
CA GLN A 118 -14.11 23.01 24.90
C GLN A 118 -13.64 22.12 23.75
N TRP A 119 -13.23 22.72 22.64
CA TRP A 119 -12.67 21.98 21.51
C TRP A 119 -11.39 21.23 21.90
N LEU A 120 -10.46 21.87 22.61
CA LEU A 120 -9.23 21.23 23.11
C LEU A 120 -9.54 20.07 24.06
N LEU A 121 -10.53 20.20 24.94
CA LEU A 121 -10.95 19.12 25.82
C LEU A 121 -11.45 17.91 25.02
N ARG A 122 -12.35 18.14 24.03
CA ARG A 122 -12.85 17.06 23.16
C ARG A 122 -11.73 16.40 22.36
N CYS A 123 -10.84 17.18 21.75
CA CYS A 123 -9.70 16.65 21.02
C CYS A 123 -8.76 15.84 21.93
N SER A 124 -8.53 16.29 23.15
CA SER A 124 -7.72 15.56 24.13
C SER A 124 -8.35 14.22 24.51
N GLN A 125 -9.65 14.21 24.80
CA GLN A 125 -10.40 12.98 25.08
C GLN A 125 -10.38 12.01 23.91
N HIS A 126 -10.59 12.50 22.68
CA HIS A 126 -10.51 11.70 21.47
C HIS A 126 -9.11 11.09 21.26
N CYS A 127 -8.06 11.91 21.42
CA CYS A 127 -6.67 11.44 21.36
C CYS A 127 -6.38 10.38 22.42
N HIS A 128 -6.82 10.55 23.66
CA HIS A 128 -6.64 9.56 24.72
C HIS A 128 -7.37 8.25 24.41
N SER A 129 -8.61 8.32 23.92
CA SER A 129 -9.37 7.14 23.52
C SER A 129 -8.65 6.37 22.40
N LYS A 130 -8.27 7.04 21.31
CA LYS A 130 -7.53 6.43 20.20
C LYS A 130 -6.17 5.87 20.65
N ARG A 131 -5.49 6.57 21.56
CA ARG A 131 -4.22 6.12 22.12
C ARG A 131 -4.39 4.83 22.94
N SER A 132 -5.40 4.76 23.81
CA SER A 132 -5.67 3.56 24.61
C SER A 132 -5.89 2.34 23.71
N VAL A 133 -6.76 2.48 22.70
CA VAL A 133 -7.02 1.41 21.72
C VAL A 133 -5.74 0.99 20.99
N ALA A 134 -4.91 1.95 20.57
CA ALA A 134 -3.66 1.65 19.90
C ALA A 134 -2.64 0.95 20.83
N GLU A 135 -2.57 1.36 22.10
CA GLU A 135 -1.72 0.72 23.11
C GLU A 135 -2.16 -0.72 23.38
N ASP A 136 -3.46 -0.99 23.45
CA ASP A 136 -4.01 -2.34 23.60
C ASP A 136 -3.65 -3.25 22.40
N ILE A 137 -3.76 -2.72 21.18
CA ILE A 137 -3.36 -3.44 19.95
C ILE A 137 -1.85 -3.73 19.95
N LEU A 138 -1.03 -2.75 20.33
CA LEU A 138 0.42 -2.91 20.41
C LEU A 138 0.81 -3.94 21.49
N ALA A 139 0.14 -3.95 22.63
CA ALA A 139 0.35 -4.94 23.67
C ALA A 139 -0.04 -6.35 23.20
N ALA A 140 -1.15 -6.48 22.48
CA ALA A 140 -1.65 -7.76 21.98
C ALA A 140 -0.79 -8.33 20.84
N CYS A 141 -0.09 -7.49 20.06
CA CYS A 141 0.63 -7.96 18.87
C CYS A 141 1.89 -8.79 19.18
N GLY A 142 2.43 -8.71 20.40
CA GLY A 142 3.59 -9.49 20.85
C GLY A 142 4.93 -9.08 20.22
N TYR A 143 5.01 -7.94 19.54
CA TYR A 143 6.24 -7.40 18.95
C TYR A 143 6.67 -6.09 19.63
N THR A 144 7.98 -5.84 19.68
CA THR A 144 8.48 -4.57 20.21
C THR A 144 8.19 -3.42 19.26
N GLU A 145 8.05 -2.20 19.79
CA GLU A 145 7.81 -1.01 19.00
C GLU A 145 8.95 -0.74 18.00
N GLU A 146 10.20 -0.99 18.40
CA GLU A 146 11.38 -0.86 17.54
C GLU A 146 11.30 -1.78 16.33
N PHE A 147 10.87 -3.03 16.53
CA PHE A 147 10.68 -3.98 15.45
C PHE A 147 9.59 -3.50 14.48
N LEU A 148 8.44 -3.07 15.00
CA LEU A 148 7.33 -2.58 14.17
C LEU A 148 7.73 -1.33 13.37
N ARG A 149 8.48 -0.40 13.97
CA ARG A 149 9.02 0.78 13.29
C ARG A 149 9.98 0.39 12.16
N ALA A 150 10.87 -0.56 12.40
CA ALA A 150 11.79 -1.07 11.38
C ALA A 150 11.04 -1.76 10.23
N GLN A 151 10.00 -2.56 10.54
CA GLN A 151 9.15 -3.18 9.52
C GLN A 151 8.37 -2.15 8.70
N TRP A 152 7.82 -1.12 9.35
CA TRP A 152 7.15 -0.02 8.67
C TRP A 152 8.11 0.72 7.72
N GLU A 153 9.32 1.05 8.18
CA GLU A 153 10.33 1.72 7.34
C GLU A 153 10.76 0.85 6.14
N ALA A 154 10.93 -0.46 6.35
CA ALA A 154 11.21 -1.41 5.29
C ALA A 154 10.06 -1.46 4.27
N GLN A 155 8.80 -1.48 4.74
CA GLN A 155 7.61 -1.46 3.89
C GLN A 155 7.52 -0.16 3.08
N VAL A 156 7.69 1.00 3.72
CA VAL A 156 7.69 2.31 3.04
C VAL A 156 8.77 2.32 1.97
N THR A 157 9.99 1.89 2.28
CA THR A 157 11.11 1.85 1.34
C THR A 157 10.81 0.94 0.15
N ALA A 158 10.28 -0.26 0.39
CA ALA A 158 9.94 -1.21 -0.68
C ALA A 158 8.81 -0.70 -1.58
N GLN A 159 7.75 -0.14 -0.99
CA GLN A 159 6.53 0.27 -1.70
C GLN A 159 6.63 1.64 -2.37
N THR A 160 7.55 2.51 -1.93
CA THR A 160 7.80 3.83 -2.55
C THR A 160 8.97 3.81 -3.54
N LYS A 161 9.72 2.70 -3.63
CA LYS A 161 10.84 2.55 -4.57
C LYS A 161 10.38 2.81 -6.02
N PRO A 162 11.11 3.63 -6.80
CA PRO A 162 10.81 3.84 -8.20
C PRO A 162 10.79 2.52 -8.98
N LEU A 163 9.80 2.37 -9.86
CA LEU A 163 9.70 1.18 -10.70
C LEU A 163 10.94 1.09 -11.61
N PRO A 164 11.53 -0.11 -11.75
CA PRO A 164 12.72 -0.30 -12.57
C PRO A 164 12.44 0.17 -13.99
N ARG A 165 13.42 0.85 -14.59
CA ARG A 165 13.30 1.40 -15.94
C ARG A 165 14.06 0.58 -16.95
N ARG A 166 13.57 0.55 -18.18
CA ARG A 166 14.37 0.04 -19.29
C ARG A 166 15.62 0.91 -19.40
N SER A 167 16.79 0.27 -19.44
CA SER A 167 18.05 0.95 -19.64
C SER A 167 18.98 0.10 -20.51
N ARG A 168 19.78 0.79 -21.33
CA ARG A 168 20.80 0.15 -22.17
C ARG A 168 21.99 -0.32 -21.32
N THR A 169 22.22 0.31 -20.16
CA THR A 169 23.41 0.09 -19.32
C THR A 169 23.12 -0.74 -18.06
N GLN A 170 21.86 -0.96 -17.69
CA GLN A 170 21.53 -1.65 -16.44
C GLN A 170 22.08 -3.09 -16.38
N GLY A 171 22.08 -3.82 -17.49
CA GLY A 171 22.73 -5.13 -17.56
C GLY A 171 24.23 -5.06 -17.31
N LYS A 172 24.90 -4.08 -17.94
CA LYS A 172 26.34 -3.82 -17.74
C LYS A 172 26.65 -3.46 -16.30
N MET A 173 25.89 -2.55 -15.70
CA MET A 173 26.06 -2.13 -14.30
C MET A 173 25.90 -3.30 -13.32
N ALA A 174 24.91 -4.18 -13.55
CA ALA A 174 24.70 -5.36 -12.71
C ALA A 174 25.88 -6.34 -12.76
N VAL A 175 26.48 -6.51 -13.94
CA VAL A 175 27.67 -7.36 -14.11
C VAL A 175 28.91 -6.71 -13.50
N GLU A 176 29.10 -5.39 -13.68
CA GLU A 176 30.20 -4.64 -13.04
C GLU A 176 30.10 -4.67 -11.51
N GLU A 177 28.88 -4.62 -10.96
CA GLU A 177 28.63 -4.82 -9.54
C GLU A 177 29.02 -6.23 -9.08
N ALA A 178 28.65 -7.27 -9.82
CA ALA A 178 29.07 -8.64 -9.52
C ALA A 178 30.60 -8.78 -9.52
N ILE A 179 31.29 -8.19 -10.50
CA ILE A 179 32.75 -8.17 -10.54
C ILE A 179 33.35 -7.44 -9.32
N ARG A 180 32.75 -6.31 -8.90
CA ARG A 180 33.17 -5.61 -7.68
C ARG A 180 33.01 -6.48 -6.44
N LEU A 181 31.89 -7.17 -6.29
CA LEU A 181 31.65 -8.10 -5.18
C LEU A 181 32.67 -9.25 -5.17
N CYS A 182 33.00 -9.82 -6.33
CA CYS A 182 34.04 -10.85 -6.43
C CYS A 182 35.40 -10.32 -5.96
N LYS A 183 35.79 -9.11 -6.38
CA LYS A 183 37.03 -8.47 -5.90
C LYS A 183 37.04 -8.27 -4.39
N THR A 184 35.91 -7.85 -3.80
CA THR A 184 35.77 -7.70 -2.35
C THR A 184 35.93 -9.04 -1.63
N ARG A 185 35.27 -10.10 -2.12
CA ARG A 185 35.45 -11.47 -1.60
C ARG A 185 36.93 -11.90 -1.67
N ASP A 186 37.60 -11.67 -2.79
CA ASP A 186 39.00 -12.07 -2.99
C ASP A 186 39.97 -11.29 -2.09
N ILE A 187 39.63 -10.05 -1.71
CA ILE A 187 40.38 -9.29 -0.70
C ILE A 187 40.19 -9.92 0.69
N HIS A 188 38.95 -10.21 1.09
CA HIS A 188 38.69 -10.86 2.39
C HIS A 188 39.31 -12.26 2.46
N LYS A 189 39.30 -13.00 1.36
CA LYS A 189 39.93 -14.32 1.28
C LYS A 189 41.43 -14.25 1.53
N ARG A 190 42.12 -13.35 0.82
CA ARG A 190 43.57 -13.11 1.05
C ARG A 190 43.86 -12.68 2.49
N ARG A 191 43.01 -11.84 3.07
CA ARG A 191 43.19 -11.42 4.48
C ARG A 191 43.07 -12.59 5.45
N VAL A 192 42.13 -13.52 5.23
CA VAL A 192 42.02 -14.74 6.04
C VAL A 192 43.26 -15.63 5.85
N GLU A 193 43.70 -15.86 4.61
CA GLU A 193 44.90 -16.64 4.30
C GLU A 193 46.17 -16.05 4.93
N GLU A 194 46.33 -14.72 4.90
CA GLU A 194 47.44 -14.00 5.54
C GLU A 194 47.44 -14.19 7.07
N LEU A 195 46.28 -14.05 7.71
CA LEU A 195 46.14 -14.22 9.16
C LEU A 195 46.36 -15.68 9.60
N GLU A 196 45.85 -16.65 8.84
CA GLU A 196 46.08 -18.07 9.08
C GLU A 196 47.56 -18.45 8.89
N ALA A 197 48.25 -17.87 7.91
CA ALA A 197 49.68 -18.08 7.71
C ALA A 197 50.51 -17.59 8.90
N ILE A 198 50.18 -16.42 9.47
CA ILE A 198 50.84 -15.88 10.67
C ILE A 198 50.66 -16.82 11.87
N MET A 199 49.46 -17.40 12.03
CA MET A 199 49.16 -18.34 13.12
C MET A 199 49.84 -19.71 12.96
N LEU A 200 50.17 -20.12 11.73
CA LEU A 200 50.80 -21.41 11.43
C LEU A 200 52.34 -21.36 11.41
N ASP A 201 52.94 -20.16 11.33
CA ASP A 201 54.38 -19.97 11.35
C ASP A 201 54.94 -20.10 12.79
N PRO A 202 55.78 -21.11 13.08
CA PRO A 202 56.36 -21.33 14.40
C PRO A 202 57.36 -20.25 14.83
N THR A 203 57.75 -19.35 13.92
CA THR A 203 58.72 -18.28 14.15
C THR A 203 58.08 -16.90 14.39
N THR A 204 56.75 -16.82 14.35
CA THR A 204 55.98 -15.60 14.60
C THR A 204 56.16 -15.11 16.04
N ASP A 205 56.31 -13.79 16.19
CA ASP A 205 56.36 -13.12 17.49
C ASP A 205 55.01 -13.19 18.23
N ALA A 206 55.04 -13.24 19.57
CA ALA A 206 53.84 -13.41 20.39
C ALA A 206 52.81 -12.28 20.18
N ASP A 207 53.25 -11.04 19.99
CA ASP A 207 52.34 -9.90 19.79
C ASP A 207 51.63 -10.01 18.43
N MET A 208 52.36 -10.43 17.38
CA MET A 208 51.79 -10.64 16.05
C MET A 208 50.80 -11.82 16.01
N PHE A 209 51.05 -12.86 16.79
CA PHE A 209 50.15 -14.01 16.90
C PHE A 209 48.80 -13.61 17.54
N VAL A 210 48.85 -12.88 18.66
CA VAL A 210 47.65 -12.43 19.38
C VAL A 210 46.83 -11.46 18.52
N ASP A 211 47.48 -10.52 17.82
CA ASP A 211 46.80 -9.62 16.89
C ASP A 211 46.13 -10.39 15.74
N ALA A 212 46.80 -11.42 15.21
CA ALA A 212 46.23 -12.24 14.14
C ALA A 212 45.00 -13.03 14.61
N GLU A 213 45.06 -13.61 15.81
CA GLU A 213 43.95 -14.34 16.43
C GLU A 213 42.74 -13.42 16.68
N MET A 214 42.96 -12.21 17.20
CA MET A 214 41.90 -11.24 17.47
C MET A 214 41.15 -10.80 16.19
N HIS A 215 41.84 -10.72 15.05
CA HIS A 215 41.26 -10.24 13.80
C HIS A 215 40.71 -11.35 12.89
N LEU A 216 41.07 -12.62 13.12
CA LEU A 216 40.72 -13.74 12.23
C LEU A 216 39.21 -13.99 12.16
N ASP A 217 38.51 -13.96 13.29
CA ASP A 217 37.06 -14.23 13.34
C ASP A 217 36.26 -13.16 12.57
N GLY A 218 36.63 -11.89 12.74
CA GLY A 218 36.05 -10.78 11.98
C GLY A 218 36.31 -10.89 10.48
N ALA A 219 37.52 -11.32 10.08
CA ALA A 219 37.88 -11.54 8.69
C ALA A 219 37.11 -12.72 8.07
N ARG A 220 36.93 -13.82 8.80
CA ARG A 220 36.11 -14.98 8.39
C ARG A 220 34.65 -14.59 8.21
N THR A 221 34.07 -13.86 9.17
CA THR A 221 32.69 -13.35 9.08
C THR A 221 32.51 -12.39 7.89
N ALA A 222 33.52 -11.57 7.59
CA ALA A 222 33.48 -10.70 6.40
C ALA A 222 33.59 -11.50 5.09
N LEU A 223 34.45 -12.53 5.04
CA LEU A 223 34.57 -13.43 3.89
C LEU A 223 33.27 -14.21 3.65
N GLU A 224 32.63 -14.71 4.69
CA GLU A 224 31.37 -15.44 4.59
C GLU A 224 30.27 -14.54 4.02
N ARG A 225 30.08 -13.34 4.58
CA ARG A 225 29.13 -12.34 4.05
C ARG A 225 29.41 -11.97 2.59
N ALA A 226 30.67 -11.73 2.25
CA ALA A 226 31.06 -11.41 0.88
C ALA A 226 30.79 -12.58 -0.08
N SER A 227 31.03 -13.82 0.37
CA SER A 227 30.79 -15.03 -0.42
C SER A 227 29.30 -15.25 -0.67
N VAL A 228 28.45 -15.06 0.35
CA VAL A 228 26.99 -15.11 0.21
C VAL A 228 26.49 -14.07 -0.81
N ASN A 229 26.99 -12.83 -0.73
CA ASN A 229 26.62 -11.77 -1.67
C ASN A 229 27.04 -12.07 -3.11
N VAL A 230 28.23 -12.63 -3.31
CA VAL A 230 28.71 -13.04 -4.64
C VAL A 230 27.84 -14.17 -5.18
N LEU A 231 27.60 -15.23 -4.39
CA LEU A 231 26.75 -16.35 -4.81
C LEU A 231 25.33 -15.90 -5.15
N ALA A 232 24.74 -15.01 -4.36
CA ALA A 232 23.43 -14.43 -4.66
C ALA A 232 23.43 -13.69 -6.00
N LYS A 233 24.47 -12.89 -6.27
CA LYS A 233 24.59 -12.12 -7.53
C LYS A 233 24.94 -12.99 -8.75
N GLU A 234 25.72 -14.05 -8.56
CA GLU A 234 26.07 -15.04 -9.57
C GLU A 234 24.83 -15.86 -9.97
N ARG A 235 24.07 -16.37 -9.00
CA ARG A 235 22.77 -17.02 -9.23
C ARG A 235 21.79 -16.08 -9.93
N ALA A 236 21.71 -14.83 -9.47
CA ALA A 236 20.88 -13.81 -10.10
C ALA A 236 21.21 -13.68 -11.58
N LEU A 237 22.50 -13.55 -11.92
CA LEU A 237 22.95 -13.43 -13.30
C LEU A 237 22.87 -14.75 -14.09
N GLY A 238 22.67 -15.89 -13.44
CA GLY A 238 22.66 -17.23 -14.04
C GLY A 238 24.05 -17.66 -14.48
N VAL A 239 25.06 -17.35 -13.66
CA VAL A 239 26.48 -17.49 -13.95
C VAL A 239 27.15 -18.27 -12.84
N ASP A 240 27.99 -19.25 -13.20
CA ASP A 240 28.64 -20.13 -12.21
C ASP A 240 30.14 -19.79 -12.00
N SER A 241 30.67 -18.77 -12.69
CA SER A 241 32.09 -18.41 -12.56
C SER A 241 32.41 -16.93 -12.80
N HIS A 242 33.44 -16.46 -12.10
CA HIS A 242 34.02 -15.13 -12.29
C HIS A 242 34.54 -14.88 -13.72
N ALA A 243 35.07 -15.89 -14.40
CA ALA A 243 35.53 -15.79 -15.79
C ALA A 243 34.36 -15.52 -16.77
N GLU A 244 33.20 -16.10 -16.49
CA GLU A 244 32.00 -15.89 -17.29
C GLU A 244 31.38 -14.51 -17.04
N LEU A 245 31.48 -13.95 -15.83
CA LEU A 245 31.06 -12.56 -15.54
C LEU A 245 31.78 -11.52 -16.41
N LEU A 246 33.10 -11.67 -16.61
CA LEU A 246 33.87 -10.75 -17.48
C LEU A 246 33.38 -10.78 -18.93
N ARG A 247 32.94 -11.94 -19.42
CA ARG A 247 32.35 -12.10 -20.76
C ARG A 247 30.97 -11.44 -20.88
N LEU A 248 30.26 -11.28 -19.77
CA LEU A 248 28.88 -10.84 -19.73
C LEU A 248 28.69 -9.32 -19.58
N VAL A 249 29.76 -8.55 -19.34
CA VAL A 249 29.71 -7.08 -19.17
C VAL A 249 28.99 -6.39 -20.32
N ASN A 250 29.15 -6.90 -21.55
CA ASN A 250 28.49 -6.38 -22.75
C ASN A 250 27.52 -7.40 -23.37
N SER A 251 27.01 -8.35 -22.58
CA SER A 251 26.11 -9.38 -23.10
C SER A 251 24.76 -8.79 -23.49
N PRO A 252 24.33 -8.93 -24.76
CA PRO A 252 23.00 -8.51 -25.19
C PRO A 252 21.91 -9.31 -24.48
N PHE A 253 22.19 -10.54 -24.06
CA PHE A 253 21.23 -11.40 -23.36
C PHE A 253 20.89 -10.85 -21.97
N ILE A 254 21.90 -10.50 -21.17
CA ILE A 254 21.68 -9.94 -19.83
C ILE A 254 20.96 -8.59 -19.91
N ALA A 255 21.31 -7.76 -20.90
CA ALA A 255 20.59 -6.51 -21.15
C ALA A 255 19.12 -6.75 -21.55
N ALA A 256 18.84 -7.73 -22.42
CA ALA A 256 17.48 -8.08 -22.81
C ALA A 256 16.67 -8.62 -21.61
N ARG A 257 17.27 -9.48 -20.80
CA ARG A 257 16.65 -10.08 -19.61
C ARG A 257 16.30 -9.04 -18.54
N MET A 258 17.23 -8.14 -18.21
CA MET A 258 16.98 -7.05 -17.26
C MET A 258 15.87 -6.11 -17.75
N ASN A 259 15.89 -5.79 -19.05
CA ASN A 259 14.86 -4.96 -19.65
C ASN A 259 13.50 -5.66 -19.67
N ALA A 260 13.46 -6.97 -19.94
CA ALA A 260 12.24 -7.77 -19.92
C ALA A 260 11.63 -7.79 -18.51
N ARG A 261 12.45 -8.01 -17.47
CA ARG A 261 12.02 -7.93 -16.07
C ARG A 261 11.43 -6.55 -15.75
N ALA A 262 12.14 -5.47 -16.09
CA ALA A 262 11.66 -4.11 -15.84
C ALA A 262 10.33 -3.80 -16.56
N VAL A 263 10.17 -4.24 -17.81
CA VAL A 263 8.92 -4.09 -18.56
C VAL A 263 7.80 -4.93 -17.92
N LYS A 264 8.08 -6.17 -17.50
CA LYS A 264 7.10 -7.05 -16.85
C LYS A 264 6.62 -6.49 -15.53
N THR A 265 7.51 -6.01 -14.67
CA THR A 265 7.16 -5.36 -13.40
C THR A 265 6.26 -4.13 -13.64
N ARG A 266 6.60 -3.30 -14.62
CA ARG A 266 5.76 -2.13 -14.99
C ARG A 266 4.40 -2.54 -15.52
N LEU A 267 4.36 -3.57 -16.36
CA LEU A 267 3.12 -4.08 -16.93
C LEU A 267 2.18 -4.57 -15.82
N ARG A 268 2.71 -5.36 -14.87
CA ARG A 268 1.97 -5.79 -13.67
C ARG A 268 1.41 -4.61 -12.90
N GLU A 269 2.20 -3.55 -12.68
CA GLU A 269 1.68 -2.38 -11.96
C GLU A 269 0.63 -1.60 -12.73
N LYS A 270 0.80 -1.41 -14.04
CA LYS A 270 -0.22 -0.72 -14.82
C LYS A 270 -1.52 -1.52 -14.87
N LEU A 271 -1.45 -2.84 -14.92
CA LEU A 271 -2.63 -3.70 -14.91
C LEU A 271 -3.33 -3.71 -13.55
N ARG A 272 -2.57 -3.81 -12.44
CA ARG A 272 -3.13 -3.68 -11.08
C ARG A 272 -3.77 -2.31 -10.86
N ALA A 273 -3.09 -1.23 -11.22
CA ALA A 273 -3.63 0.12 -11.12
C ALA A 273 -4.93 0.28 -11.93
N ARG A 274 -4.95 -0.22 -13.17
CA ARG A 274 -6.15 -0.23 -14.01
C ARG A 274 -7.30 -0.99 -13.34
N LYS A 275 -7.04 -2.16 -12.77
CA LYS A 275 -8.05 -2.96 -12.06
C LYS A 275 -8.63 -2.19 -10.88
N PHE A 276 -7.79 -1.66 -9.99
CA PHE A 276 -8.25 -0.84 -8.86
C PHE A 276 -9.00 0.42 -9.29
N GLU A 277 -8.62 1.08 -10.39
CA GLU A 277 -9.36 2.23 -10.92
C GLU A 277 -10.76 1.85 -11.43
N LEU A 278 -10.92 0.67 -12.04
CA LEU A 278 -12.22 0.15 -12.47
C LEU A 278 -13.07 -0.35 -11.30
N ASP A 279 -12.47 -1.07 -10.34
CA ASP A 279 -13.17 -1.53 -9.14
C ASP A 279 -13.77 -0.33 -8.38
N ARG A 280 -13.04 0.80 -8.32
CA ARG A 280 -13.55 2.05 -7.73
C ARG A 280 -14.77 2.60 -8.47
N LEU A 281 -14.80 2.51 -9.80
CA LEU A 281 -15.95 2.92 -10.60
C LEU A 281 -17.15 1.99 -10.41
N GLU A 282 -16.92 0.70 -10.30
CA GLU A 282 -17.99 -0.27 -10.03
C GLU A 282 -18.63 -0.04 -8.65
N HIS A 283 -17.81 0.22 -7.63
CA HIS A 283 -18.31 0.51 -6.27
C HIS A 283 -19.00 1.88 -6.16
N SER A 284 -18.59 2.91 -6.94
CA SER A 284 -19.29 4.20 -6.96
C SER A 284 -20.63 4.12 -7.69
N PHE A 285 -20.72 3.30 -8.74
CA PHE A 285 -21.95 3.07 -9.50
C PHE A 285 -23.08 2.49 -8.63
N HIS A 286 -22.73 1.74 -7.60
CA HIS A 286 -23.69 1.15 -6.65
C HIS A 286 -24.20 2.13 -5.58
N LYS A 287 -23.55 3.30 -5.39
CA LYS A 287 -23.92 4.25 -4.32
C LYS A 287 -24.63 5.51 -4.82
N GLN A 288 -24.35 6.03 -6.01
CA GLN A 288 -25.04 7.22 -6.54
C GLN A 288 -25.28 7.17 -8.07
N VAL A 289 -26.56 7.21 -8.48
CA VAL A 289 -27.00 7.25 -9.88
C VAL A 289 -26.69 8.61 -10.55
N ASN A 290 -26.39 9.66 -9.78
CA ASN A 290 -26.24 11.03 -10.30
C ASN A 290 -24.85 11.38 -10.86
N ASP A 291 -23.87 10.46 -10.82
CA ASP A 291 -22.46 10.70 -11.19
C ASP A 291 -22.05 10.11 -12.55
N GLU A 292 -23.01 9.80 -13.41
CA GLU A 292 -22.78 9.17 -14.72
C GLU A 292 -21.71 9.88 -15.58
N LYS A 293 -21.68 11.22 -15.52
CA LYS A 293 -20.73 12.03 -16.31
C LYS A 293 -19.30 11.92 -15.81
N VAL A 294 -19.11 11.85 -14.48
CA VAL A 294 -17.80 11.69 -13.84
C VAL A 294 -17.30 10.27 -14.04
N ASN A 295 -18.19 9.28 -13.88
CA ASN A 295 -17.90 7.88 -14.11
C ASN A 295 -17.52 7.62 -15.58
N ALA A 296 -18.27 8.14 -16.54
CA ALA A 296 -17.96 8.02 -17.97
C ALA A 296 -16.62 8.69 -18.33
N HIS A 297 -16.30 9.83 -17.71
CA HIS A 297 -15.02 10.49 -17.94
C HIS A 297 -13.84 9.68 -17.39
N THR A 298 -13.99 9.11 -16.19
CA THR A 298 -12.98 8.25 -15.57
C THR A 298 -12.79 6.96 -16.38
N GLU A 299 -13.87 6.31 -16.79
CA GLU A 299 -13.85 5.14 -17.65
C GLU A 299 -13.14 5.44 -18.99
N SER A 300 -13.45 6.58 -19.62
CA SER A 300 -12.78 7.01 -20.85
C SER A 300 -11.27 7.22 -20.64
N SER A 301 -10.88 7.74 -19.47
CA SER A 301 -9.49 7.99 -19.11
C SER A 301 -8.72 6.71 -18.82
N VAL A 302 -9.37 5.70 -18.24
CA VAL A 302 -8.83 4.35 -18.09
C VAL A 302 -8.63 3.71 -19.48
N ARG A 303 -9.66 3.73 -20.33
CA ARG A 303 -9.61 3.16 -21.69
C ARG A 303 -8.55 3.81 -22.58
N ARG A 304 -8.28 5.12 -22.42
CA ARG A 304 -7.18 5.81 -23.13
C ARG A 304 -5.80 5.25 -22.80
N ARG A 305 -5.62 4.63 -21.63
CA ARG A 305 -4.33 4.07 -21.18
C ARG A 305 -4.14 2.61 -21.63
N ASP A 306 -5.21 1.90 -22.00
CA ASP A 306 -5.17 0.50 -22.46
C ASP A 306 -4.17 0.25 -23.61
N PRO A 307 -4.05 1.11 -24.65
CA PRO A 307 -3.06 0.92 -25.71
C PRO A 307 -1.62 0.96 -25.20
N SER A 308 -1.33 1.81 -24.21
CA SER A 308 0.01 1.90 -23.58
C SER A 308 0.35 0.59 -22.84
N ILE A 309 -0.63 0.00 -22.16
CA ILE A 309 -0.48 -1.26 -21.43
C ILE A 309 -0.25 -2.41 -22.41
N GLN A 310 -1.05 -2.49 -23.49
CA GLN A 310 -0.84 -3.47 -24.55
C GLN A 310 0.53 -3.31 -25.22
N GLN A 311 1.00 -2.07 -25.42
CA GLN A 311 2.33 -1.82 -25.98
C GLN A 311 3.45 -2.33 -25.05
N LEU A 312 3.30 -2.21 -23.73
CA LEU A 312 4.25 -2.80 -22.79
C LEU A 312 4.29 -4.33 -22.91
N ALA A 313 3.12 -4.99 -23.02
CA ALA A 313 3.04 -6.43 -23.25
C ALA A 313 3.70 -6.85 -24.58
N ARG A 314 3.48 -6.10 -25.66
CA ARG A 314 4.16 -6.33 -26.95
C ARG A 314 5.67 -6.18 -26.84
N ASN A 315 6.14 -5.10 -26.21
CA ASN A 315 7.57 -4.85 -26.00
C ASN A 315 8.22 -5.97 -25.17
N TYR A 316 7.52 -6.49 -24.15
CA TYR A 316 7.96 -7.64 -23.38
C TYR A 316 8.10 -8.89 -24.25
N ASN A 317 7.09 -9.20 -25.05
CA ASN A 317 7.13 -10.36 -25.96
C ASN A 317 8.27 -10.24 -26.99
N THR A 318 8.55 -9.04 -27.52
CA THR A 318 9.70 -8.80 -28.39
C THR A 318 11.04 -9.08 -27.69
N LEU A 319 11.16 -8.74 -26.40
CA LEU A 319 12.36 -9.08 -25.62
C LEU A 319 12.48 -10.59 -25.38
N CYS A 320 11.35 -11.30 -25.19
CA CYS A 320 11.33 -12.76 -25.11
C CYS A 320 11.82 -13.39 -26.42
N ASP A 321 11.39 -12.87 -27.56
CA ASP A 321 11.87 -13.31 -28.88
C ASP A 321 13.38 -13.07 -29.06
N GLN A 322 13.88 -11.90 -28.64
CA GLN A 322 15.31 -11.61 -28.66
C GLN A 322 16.12 -12.58 -27.77
N MET A 323 15.60 -12.90 -26.58
CA MET A 323 16.25 -13.85 -25.68
C MET A 323 16.24 -15.28 -26.26
N ALA A 324 15.12 -15.72 -26.84
CA ALA A 324 15.03 -17.02 -27.51
C ALA A 324 16.06 -17.13 -28.66
N GLN A 325 16.19 -16.09 -29.48
CA GLN A 325 17.19 -16.07 -30.56
C GLN A 325 18.62 -16.11 -30.01
N LEU A 326 18.92 -15.35 -28.95
CA LEU A 326 20.26 -15.35 -28.35
C LEU A 326 20.63 -16.69 -27.68
N ILE A 327 19.64 -17.44 -27.20
CA ILE A 327 19.82 -18.80 -26.69
C ILE A 327 20.13 -19.75 -27.86
N GLN A 328 19.38 -19.68 -28.96
CA GLN A 328 19.64 -20.46 -30.17
C GLN A 328 21.02 -20.17 -30.78
N ASP A 329 21.44 -18.90 -30.76
CA ASP A 329 22.76 -18.45 -31.24
C ASP A 329 23.93 -18.82 -30.30
N HIS A 330 23.68 -19.50 -29.17
CA HIS A 330 24.67 -19.79 -28.12
C HIS A 330 25.38 -18.55 -27.53
N LYS A 331 24.70 -17.39 -27.56
CA LYS A 331 25.19 -16.11 -26.99
C LYS A 331 24.66 -15.86 -25.57
N ALA A 332 23.87 -16.77 -25.03
CA ALA A 332 23.37 -16.75 -23.66
C ALA A 332 24.22 -17.62 -22.70
N PRO A 333 24.12 -17.43 -21.37
CA PRO A 333 24.67 -18.37 -20.39
C PRO A 333 24.14 -19.80 -20.56
N ARG A 334 24.91 -20.80 -20.12
CA ARG A 334 24.57 -22.23 -20.34
C ARG A 334 23.23 -22.66 -19.73
N ALA A 335 22.85 -22.08 -18.59
CA ALA A 335 21.60 -22.35 -17.89
C ALA A 335 20.48 -21.34 -18.22
N ALA A 336 20.62 -20.56 -19.30
CA ALA A 336 19.65 -19.54 -19.67
C ALA A 336 18.30 -20.15 -20.10
N GLN A 337 17.24 -19.76 -19.41
CA GLN A 337 15.86 -20.11 -19.76
C GLN A 337 15.16 -18.91 -20.42
N CYS A 338 14.41 -19.18 -21.49
CA CYS A 338 13.59 -18.15 -22.13
C CYS A 338 12.30 -17.94 -21.31
N PRO A 339 11.96 -16.70 -20.96
CA PRO A 339 10.66 -16.39 -20.36
C PRO A 339 9.50 -16.65 -21.31
N GLU A 340 8.35 -16.98 -20.75
CA GLU A 340 7.12 -17.17 -21.51
C GLU A 340 6.51 -15.84 -21.97
N LYS A 341 5.89 -15.85 -23.15
CA LYS A 341 5.21 -14.69 -23.71
C LYS A 341 3.88 -14.44 -23.00
N ILE A 342 3.50 -13.18 -22.89
CA ILE A 342 2.22 -12.76 -22.34
C ILE A 342 1.17 -12.77 -23.46
N LEU A 343 0.05 -13.44 -23.21
CA LEU A 343 -1.10 -13.43 -24.12
C LEU A 343 -1.76 -12.04 -24.08
N LEU A 344 -1.91 -11.43 -25.26
CA LEU A 344 -2.57 -10.13 -25.39
C LEU A 344 -4.10 -10.26 -25.28
N LYS A 345 -4.64 -11.40 -25.69
CA LYS A 345 -6.08 -11.71 -25.55
C LYS A 345 -6.35 -12.05 -24.09
N GLY A 346 -7.30 -11.34 -23.47
CA GLY A 346 -7.62 -11.53 -22.06
C GLY A 346 -6.66 -10.83 -21.09
N LEU A 347 -5.71 -10.03 -21.57
CA LEU A 347 -4.69 -9.35 -20.74
C LEU A 347 -5.26 -8.56 -19.55
N PHE A 348 -6.47 -8.03 -19.70
CA PHE A 348 -7.14 -7.21 -18.70
C PHE A 348 -8.01 -8.01 -17.72
N ALA A 349 -8.28 -9.30 -17.98
CA ALA A 349 -9.01 -10.17 -17.06
C ALA A 349 -8.19 -10.43 -15.79
N LEU A 350 -6.86 -10.53 -15.95
CA LEU A 350 -5.89 -10.60 -14.87
C LEU A 350 -6.18 -11.80 -13.94
N ASP A 351 -6.21 -12.99 -14.52
CA ASP A 351 -6.46 -14.24 -13.81
C ASP A 351 -5.25 -14.61 -12.94
N VAL A 352 -5.47 -15.36 -11.87
CA VAL A 352 -4.42 -15.85 -10.95
C VAL A 352 -3.46 -16.79 -11.69
N ASP A 353 -3.97 -17.52 -12.67
CA ASP A 353 -3.19 -18.48 -13.46
C ASP A 353 -2.45 -17.86 -14.66
N ASP A 354 -2.56 -16.54 -14.89
CA ASP A 354 -1.91 -15.88 -16.02
C ASP A 354 -0.37 -15.91 -15.91
N ASN A 355 0.31 -16.23 -17.02
CA ASN A 355 1.80 -16.29 -17.11
C ASN A 355 2.48 -14.94 -16.81
N ILE A 356 1.70 -13.86 -16.70
CA ILE A 356 2.19 -12.58 -16.23
C ILE A 356 2.73 -12.68 -14.80
N TRP A 357 2.28 -13.61 -13.96
CA TRP A 357 2.75 -13.74 -12.57
C TRP A 357 4.04 -14.54 -12.40
N GLN A 358 4.39 -15.35 -13.38
CA GLN A 358 5.59 -16.18 -13.35
C GLN A 358 6.84 -15.37 -13.73
N ASP A 359 7.94 -15.49 -12.99
CA ASP A 359 9.21 -14.82 -13.30
C ASP A 359 10.30 -15.79 -13.82
N VAL A 360 9.87 -16.90 -14.41
CA VAL A 360 10.75 -17.90 -15.04
C VAL A 360 11.66 -17.24 -16.07
N GLY A 361 12.97 -17.48 -15.96
CA GLY A 361 13.99 -16.87 -16.82
C GLY A 361 14.25 -15.37 -16.60
N LEU A 362 13.59 -14.73 -15.63
CA LEU A 362 13.73 -13.30 -15.31
C LEU A 362 14.16 -13.02 -13.86
N ASN A 363 14.05 -14.02 -12.97
CA ASN A 363 14.38 -13.85 -11.57
C ASN A 363 15.88 -13.65 -11.33
N ASP A 364 16.16 -12.69 -10.45
CA ASP A 364 17.48 -12.48 -9.85
C ASP A 364 17.48 -12.86 -8.35
N ASP A 365 16.35 -13.27 -7.78
CA ASP A 365 16.22 -13.48 -6.34
C ASP A 365 16.43 -14.95 -5.96
N PRO A 366 17.25 -15.24 -4.93
CA PRO A 366 17.29 -16.56 -4.32
C PRO A 366 15.91 -16.84 -3.74
N SER A 367 15.28 -17.94 -4.15
CA SER A 367 14.05 -18.45 -3.53
C SER A 367 14.21 -18.91 -2.07
N ASP A 368 15.34 -18.57 -1.44
CA ASP A 368 15.74 -18.98 -0.09
C ASP A 368 15.62 -17.85 0.95
N MET A 369 15.34 -16.60 0.55
CA MET A 369 14.93 -15.60 1.53
C MET A 369 13.48 -15.89 1.88
N ALA A 370 13.24 -16.40 3.09
CA ALA A 370 11.90 -16.55 3.63
C ALA A 370 11.15 -15.23 3.36
N PRO A 371 10.05 -15.28 2.58
CA PRO A 371 9.30 -14.08 2.25
C PRO A 371 8.94 -13.36 3.56
N PRO A 372 8.88 -12.00 3.56
CA PRO A 372 8.64 -11.25 4.77
C PRO A 372 7.45 -11.83 5.53
N PRO A 373 7.49 -11.98 6.87
CA PRO A 373 6.42 -12.65 7.61
C PRO A 373 5.01 -12.08 7.34
N TRP A 374 4.90 -10.80 7.00
CA TRP A 374 3.64 -10.15 6.61
C TRP A 374 3.04 -10.67 5.28
N LEU A 375 3.83 -11.34 4.44
CA LEU A 375 3.43 -11.83 3.11
C LEU A 375 3.06 -13.32 3.10
N CYS A 376 3.53 -14.13 4.07
CA CYS A 376 3.49 -15.59 3.94
C CYS A 376 3.01 -16.37 5.17
N ASP A 377 2.48 -15.69 6.18
CA ASP A 377 1.92 -16.36 7.35
C ASP A 377 0.43 -16.72 7.14
N ASP A 378 0.16 -17.51 6.10
CA ASP A 378 -1.20 -17.98 5.77
C ASP A 378 -1.83 -18.79 6.93
N LYS A 379 -0.99 -19.49 7.71
CA LYS A 379 -1.41 -20.21 8.92
C LYS A 379 -1.90 -19.25 10.00
N ARG A 380 -1.17 -18.16 10.28
CA ARG A 380 -1.61 -17.15 11.25
C ARG A 380 -2.84 -16.39 10.78
N ARG A 381 -2.99 -16.14 9.47
CA ARG A 381 -4.20 -15.54 8.90
C ARG A 381 -5.43 -16.44 9.12
N LEU A 382 -5.36 -17.72 8.78
CA LEU A 382 -6.45 -18.67 9.02
C LEU A 382 -6.80 -18.81 10.50
N GLN A 383 -5.79 -18.81 11.37
CA GLN A 383 -5.99 -18.82 12.83
C GLN A 383 -6.70 -17.55 13.32
N HIS A 384 -6.34 -16.38 12.77
CA HIS A 384 -6.97 -15.10 13.10
C HIS A 384 -8.44 -15.06 12.65
N GLU A 385 -8.73 -15.43 11.40
CA GLU A 385 -10.11 -15.48 10.87
C GLU A 385 -11.00 -16.44 11.68
N TYR A 386 -10.46 -17.61 12.01
CA TYR A 386 -11.19 -18.56 12.86
C TYR A 386 -11.44 -18.01 14.27
N ARG A 387 -10.48 -17.30 14.86
CA ARG A 387 -10.65 -16.64 16.16
C ARG A 387 -11.74 -15.57 16.11
N SER A 388 -11.69 -14.67 15.13
CA SER A 388 -12.69 -13.62 14.92
C SER A 388 -14.10 -14.22 14.78
N MET A 389 -14.24 -15.32 14.01
CA MET A 389 -15.50 -16.05 13.88
C MET A 389 -16.01 -16.57 15.24
N ARG A 390 -15.12 -17.10 16.09
CA ARG A 390 -15.46 -17.65 17.42
C ARG A 390 -15.82 -16.55 18.43
N GLU A 391 -15.11 -15.42 18.38
CA GLU A 391 -15.35 -14.27 19.25
C GLU A 391 -16.68 -13.59 18.91
N TRP A 392 -16.91 -13.30 17.63
CA TRP A 392 -18.19 -12.76 17.14
C TRP A 392 -19.37 -13.64 17.55
N PHE A 393 -19.28 -14.95 17.33
CA PHE A 393 -20.39 -15.85 17.68
C PHE A 393 -20.68 -15.85 19.19
N ALA A 394 -19.64 -15.86 20.02
CA ALA A 394 -19.79 -15.88 21.47
C ALA A 394 -20.40 -14.57 22.01
N GLU A 395 -20.03 -13.44 21.42
CA GLU A 395 -20.58 -12.13 21.75
C GLU A 395 -22.05 -12.03 21.34
N GLU A 396 -22.38 -12.33 20.09
CA GLU A 396 -23.76 -12.34 19.58
C GLU A 396 -24.68 -13.23 20.42
N TRP A 397 -24.24 -14.45 20.72
CA TRP A 397 -24.99 -15.38 21.56
C TRP A 397 -25.24 -14.81 22.96
N LYS A 398 -24.26 -14.12 23.55
CA LYS A 398 -24.40 -13.49 24.86
C LYS A 398 -25.37 -12.32 24.80
N VAL A 399 -25.25 -11.44 23.81
CA VAL A 399 -26.13 -10.27 23.63
C VAL A 399 -27.58 -10.71 23.48
N ILE A 400 -27.87 -11.64 22.58
CA ILE A 400 -29.23 -12.16 22.35
C ILE A 400 -29.83 -12.76 23.62
N ASN A 401 -29.05 -13.53 24.38
CA ASN A 401 -29.56 -14.11 25.63
C ASN A 401 -29.78 -13.07 26.74
N VAL A 402 -29.01 -11.97 26.74
CA VAL A 402 -29.26 -10.84 27.65
C VAL A 402 -30.55 -10.12 27.24
N VAL A 403 -30.69 -9.78 25.95
CA VAL A 403 -31.88 -9.11 25.42
C VAL A 403 -33.16 -9.91 25.67
N LEU A 404 -33.12 -11.24 25.47
CA LEU A 404 -34.27 -12.11 25.77
C LEU A 404 -34.67 -12.11 27.24
N ARG A 405 -33.73 -11.89 28.16
CA ARG A 405 -34.00 -11.84 29.61
C ARG A 405 -34.48 -10.47 30.06
N SER A 406 -34.07 -9.40 29.36
CA SER A 406 -34.33 -8.02 29.79
C SER A 406 -35.47 -7.33 29.03
N THR A 407 -35.82 -7.77 27.81
CA THR A 407 -36.87 -7.12 27.03
C THR A 407 -38.26 -7.48 27.55
N GLU A 408 -39.13 -6.48 27.67
CA GLU A 408 -40.56 -6.64 27.95
C GLU A 408 -41.42 -6.57 26.67
N ASP A 409 -40.84 -6.12 25.55
CA ASP A 409 -41.50 -6.03 24.25
C ASP A 409 -41.61 -7.42 23.59
N GLU A 410 -42.84 -7.85 23.35
CA GLU A 410 -43.15 -9.16 22.76
C GLU A 410 -42.74 -9.27 21.29
N SER A 411 -42.78 -8.16 20.54
CA SER A 411 -42.40 -8.13 19.13
C SER A 411 -40.89 -8.30 18.97
N LEU A 412 -40.12 -7.55 19.78
CA LEU A 412 -38.67 -7.68 19.87
C LEU A 412 -38.28 -9.07 20.40
N ARG A 413 -39.00 -9.58 21.41
CA ARG A 413 -38.79 -10.93 21.95
C ARG A 413 -38.94 -12.00 20.87
N TYR A 414 -39.96 -11.92 20.03
CA TYR A 414 -40.17 -12.87 18.92
C TYR A 414 -39.01 -12.83 17.91
N GLN A 415 -38.61 -11.63 17.46
CA GLN A 415 -37.50 -11.46 16.51
C GLN A 415 -36.17 -11.99 17.07
N VAL A 416 -35.88 -11.68 18.34
CA VAL A 416 -34.66 -12.13 19.01
C VAL A 416 -34.69 -13.65 19.25
N GLN A 417 -35.85 -14.25 19.50
CA GLN A 417 -36.00 -15.71 19.56
C GLN A 417 -35.72 -16.36 18.19
N GLN A 418 -36.18 -15.75 17.10
CA GLN A 418 -35.90 -16.26 15.76
C GLN A 418 -34.41 -16.20 15.45
N ARG A 419 -33.77 -15.06 15.71
CA ARG A 419 -32.31 -14.89 15.59
C ARG A 419 -31.54 -15.89 16.45
N ARG A 420 -32.01 -16.19 17.67
CA ARG A 420 -31.41 -17.22 18.54
C ARG A 420 -31.47 -18.61 17.90
N ARG A 421 -32.58 -18.98 17.24
CA ARG A 421 -32.68 -20.25 16.50
C ARG A 421 -31.69 -20.29 15.34
N ASP A 422 -31.59 -19.22 14.56
CA ASP A 422 -30.65 -19.13 13.44
C ASP A 422 -29.20 -19.32 13.90
N LEU A 423 -28.82 -18.70 15.03
CA LEU A 423 -27.50 -18.89 15.61
C LEU A 423 -27.24 -20.34 16.05
N CYS A 424 -28.24 -21.05 16.61
CA CYS A 424 -28.10 -22.47 16.92
C CYS A 424 -27.82 -23.31 15.67
N SER A 425 -28.56 -23.08 14.57
CA SER A 425 -28.35 -23.74 13.29
C SER A 425 -26.96 -23.44 12.72
N LEU A 426 -26.58 -22.16 12.74
CA LEU A 426 -25.27 -21.69 12.29
C LEU A 426 -24.13 -22.33 13.10
N CYS A 427 -24.30 -22.42 14.42
CA CYS A 427 -23.35 -23.08 15.32
C CYS A 427 -23.13 -24.55 14.94
N ALA A 428 -24.20 -25.27 14.58
CA ALA A 428 -24.13 -26.67 14.17
C ALA A 428 -23.30 -26.84 12.89
N VAL A 429 -23.55 -25.99 11.90
CA VAL A 429 -22.83 -26.00 10.61
C VAL A 429 -21.36 -25.64 10.83
N TRP A 430 -21.09 -24.53 11.51
CA TRP A 430 -19.73 -24.04 11.71
C TRP A 430 -18.89 -25.00 12.56
N LYS A 431 -19.41 -25.51 13.69
CA LYS A 431 -18.72 -26.51 14.51
C LYS A 431 -18.26 -27.71 13.69
N LYS A 432 -19.11 -28.21 12.79
CA LYS A 432 -18.80 -29.35 11.92
C LYS A 432 -17.72 -29.00 10.89
N SER A 433 -17.81 -27.84 10.26
CA SER A 433 -16.89 -27.42 9.21
C SER A 433 -15.47 -27.13 9.71
N VAL A 434 -15.33 -26.68 10.96
CA VAL A 434 -14.05 -26.22 11.53
C VAL A 434 -13.36 -27.22 12.46
N GLN A 435 -14.00 -28.37 12.73
CA GLN A 435 -13.50 -29.36 13.69
C GLN A 435 -12.08 -29.90 13.38
N SER A 436 -11.66 -29.84 12.11
CA SER A 436 -10.37 -30.36 11.63
C SER A 436 -9.30 -29.27 11.45
N LEU A 437 -9.60 -28.01 11.76
CA LEU A 437 -8.63 -26.91 11.63
C LEU A 437 -7.62 -26.96 12.78
N ASP A 438 -6.33 -26.79 12.45
CA ASP A 438 -5.24 -26.66 13.43
C ASP A 438 -5.16 -25.22 13.94
N VAL A 439 -5.73 -24.98 15.12
CA VAL A 439 -6.00 -23.63 15.62
C VAL A 439 -4.95 -23.06 16.58
N GLY A 440 -3.76 -23.68 16.67
CA GLY A 440 -2.76 -23.25 17.65
C GLY A 440 -3.21 -23.50 19.10
N ARG A 441 -2.50 -22.93 20.08
CA ARG A 441 -2.66 -23.25 21.52
C ARG A 441 -3.43 -22.20 22.32
N ASP A 442 -3.92 -21.15 21.69
CA ASP A 442 -4.60 -20.06 22.39
C ASP A 442 -6.00 -20.48 22.84
N PRO A 443 -6.43 -20.12 24.06
CA PRO A 443 -7.77 -20.42 24.54
C PRO A 443 -8.81 -19.61 23.76
N LEU A 444 -9.88 -20.28 23.31
CA LEU A 444 -10.99 -19.69 22.57
C LEU A 444 -12.25 -19.61 23.42
N PRO A 445 -13.11 -18.61 23.22
CA PRO A 445 -14.38 -18.51 23.94
C PRO A 445 -15.28 -19.70 23.62
N PRO A 446 -16.10 -20.21 24.56
CA PRO A 446 -17.02 -21.32 24.28
C PRO A 446 -18.02 -20.92 23.19
N TRP A 447 -18.54 -21.89 22.44
CA TRP A 447 -19.53 -21.61 21.39
C TRP A 447 -20.82 -20.98 21.91
N GLY A 448 -21.20 -21.20 23.19
CA GLY A 448 -22.41 -20.63 23.76
C GLY A 448 -23.56 -21.65 23.85
N PRO A 449 -24.22 -22.04 22.74
CA PRO A 449 -25.31 -23.00 22.75
C PRO A 449 -24.87 -24.37 23.26
N THR A 450 -25.71 -24.96 24.09
CA THR A 450 -25.59 -26.35 24.51
C THR A 450 -25.89 -27.29 23.35
N GLN A 451 -25.40 -28.53 23.45
CA GLN A 451 -25.66 -29.53 22.43
C GLN A 451 -27.16 -29.88 22.32
N GLN A 452 -27.89 -29.75 23.42
CA GLN A 452 -29.33 -29.94 23.45
C GLN A 452 -30.07 -28.84 22.67
N GLU A 453 -29.74 -27.56 22.89
CA GLU A 453 -30.35 -26.44 22.15
C GLU A 453 -30.11 -26.53 20.64
N ILE A 454 -28.93 -27.01 20.23
CA ILE A 454 -28.60 -27.25 18.82
C ILE A 454 -29.45 -28.40 18.25
N LEU A 455 -29.62 -29.48 19.00
CA LEU A 455 -30.43 -30.63 18.57
C LEU A 455 -31.90 -30.26 18.46
N GLU A 456 -32.44 -29.49 19.42
CA GLU A 456 -33.83 -29.04 19.42
C GLU A 456 -34.16 -28.18 18.20
N VAL A 457 -33.28 -27.23 17.82
CA VAL A 457 -33.49 -26.39 16.63
C VAL A 457 -33.38 -27.19 15.34
N ASN A 458 -32.40 -28.09 15.23
CA ASN A 458 -32.26 -28.94 14.05
C ASN A 458 -33.45 -29.89 13.87
N LEU A 459 -33.98 -30.45 14.97
CA LEU A 459 -35.19 -31.27 14.94
C LEU A 459 -36.42 -30.44 14.54
N ALA A 460 -36.57 -29.23 15.10
CA ALA A 460 -37.67 -28.34 14.75
C ALA A 460 -37.62 -27.90 13.28
N SER A 461 -36.44 -27.64 12.73
CA SER A 461 -36.25 -27.30 11.31
C SER A 461 -36.60 -28.46 10.38
N VAL A 462 -36.20 -29.69 10.72
CA VAL A 462 -36.56 -30.89 9.95
C VAL A 462 -38.08 -31.13 10.02
N VAL A 463 -38.69 -30.98 11.19
CA VAL A 463 -40.16 -31.14 11.35
C VAL A 463 -40.93 -30.04 10.60
N ALA A 464 -40.42 -28.81 10.57
CA ALA A 464 -41.02 -27.71 9.80
C ALA A 464 -40.95 -27.97 8.29
N SER A 465 -39.83 -28.49 7.78
CA SER A 465 -39.71 -28.82 6.35
C SER A 465 -40.63 -29.96 5.89
N PHE A 466 -41.06 -30.84 6.80
CA PHE A 466 -42.08 -31.86 6.50
C PHE A 466 -43.51 -31.31 6.47
N ASN A 467 -43.77 -30.14 7.10
CA ASN A 467 -45.07 -29.50 7.12
C ASN A 467 -45.26 -28.47 5.99
N GLU A 468 -44.18 -27.84 5.51
CA GLU A 468 -44.25 -26.84 4.42
C GLU A 468 -44.60 -27.45 3.05
N ASP A 469 -44.33 -28.74 2.83
CA ASP A 469 -44.75 -29.46 1.60
C ASP A 469 -46.28 -29.70 1.52
N ALA A 470 -47.04 -29.38 2.57
CA ALA A 470 -48.49 -29.61 2.65
C ALA A 470 -49.37 -28.37 2.42
N ASP A 471 -48.82 -27.15 2.48
CA ASP A 471 -49.62 -25.91 2.53
C ASP A 471 -49.42 -24.95 1.32
N ASP A 472 -48.79 -25.40 0.22
CA ASP A 472 -48.68 -24.65 -1.05
C ASP A 472 -49.99 -24.65 -1.86
N PHE A 473 -51.08 -24.17 -1.25
CA PHE A 473 -52.32 -23.83 -1.96
C PHE A 473 -53.02 -22.63 -1.30
N GLY A 474 -52.65 -21.42 -1.72
CA GLY A 474 -53.59 -20.30 -1.72
C GLY A 474 -53.02 -18.93 -1.36
N ARG A 475 -52.91 -18.08 -2.39
CA ARG A 475 -53.26 -16.63 -2.41
C ARG A 475 -52.74 -15.77 -1.25
N GLY A 476 -51.95 -14.72 -1.47
CA GLY A 476 -52.04 -13.72 -2.53
C GLY A 476 -52.39 -12.36 -1.91
N ASP A 477 -51.49 -11.39 -2.11
CA ASP A 477 -51.71 -9.93 -2.23
C ASP A 477 -52.48 -9.19 -1.09
N HIS A 478 -51.85 -8.24 -0.39
CA HIS A 478 -52.01 -6.79 -0.65
C HIS A 478 -51.42 -5.86 0.45
N LEU A 479 -50.87 -4.76 -0.08
CA LEU A 479 -50.36 -3.47 0.41
C LEU A 479 -50.96 -2.82 1.68
N THR A 480 -50.17 -1.99 2.39
CA THR A 480 -50.18 -0.48 2.45
C THR A 480 -49.47 0.03 3.73
N GLU A 481 -48.49 0.95 3.63
CA GLU A 481 -48.54 2.40 4.00
C GLU A 481 -48.57 2.66 5.54
N GLU A 482 -47.92 3.62 6.19
CA GLU A 482 -47.06 4.77 5.87
C GLU A 482 -46.50 5.31 7.21
N ASP A 483 -45.42 6.10 7.11
CA ASP A 483 -45.01 7.25 7.93
C ASP A 483 -44.38 7.12 9.35
N ASP A 484 -43.07 7.40 9.35
CA ASP A 484 -42.39 8.56 9.96
C ASP A 484 -42.67 8.94 11.43
N GLU A 485 -41.63 8.80 12.26
CA GLU A 485 -41.20 9.85 13.19
C GLU A 485 -39.69 9.70 13.48
N HIS A 486 -38.94 10.75 13.12
CA HIS A 486 -37.50 10.91 13.27
C HIS A 486 -37.25 11.75 14.53
N ASP A 487 -36.39 11.31 15.45
CA ASP A 487 -35.70 12.21 16.39
C ASP A 487 -34.39 11.58 16.90
N ASP A 488 -33.31 11.94 16.19
CA ASP A 488 -31.95 12.27 16.61
C ASP A 488 -31.30 11.54 17.83
N ALA A 489 -30.57 10.46 17.52
CA ALA A 489 -29.44 9.98 18.30
C ALA A 489 -28.20 9.86 17.39
N PHE A 490 -27.39 10.91 17.37
CA PHE A 490 -26.11 10.93 16.64
C PHE A 490 -25.03 10.24 17.50
N GLU A 491 -24.89 8.93 17.36
CA GLU A 491 -23.70 8.18 17.79
C GLU A 491 -22.77 7.92 16.60
N ASP A 492 -21.47 7.87 16.92
CA ASP A 492 -20.35 7.52 16.05
C ASP A 492 -20.59 6.20 15.30
N GLU A 493 -21.05 6.28 14.05
CA GLU A 493 -20.80 5.26 13.05
C GLU A 493 -20.61 5.89 11.66
N ALA A 494 -19.79 5.23 10.87
CA ALA A 494 -19.21 5.77 9.66
C ALA A 494 -20.21 5.78 8.49
N ASP A 495 -20.85 6.93 8.26
CA ASP A 495 -21.39 7.35 6.97
C ASP A 495 -20.69 8.68 6.62
N MET A 496 -19.72 8.75 5.69
CA MET A 496 -19.90 8.63 4.25
C MET A 496 -21.29 9.07 3.77
N GLU A 497 -21.58 10.36 3.88
CA GLU A 497 -22.05 11.18 2.74
C GLU A 497 -22.29 12.64 3.14
N GLU A 498 -22.31 13.48 2.10
CA GLU A 498 -22.77 14.87 2.10
C GLU A 498 -21.74 15.96 2.47
N SER A 499 -20.69 16.09 1.65
CA SER A 499 -20.32 17.40 1.09
C SER A 499 -19.35 17.22 -0.09
N ASP A 500 -19.79 16.59 -1.17
CA ASP A 500 -19.09 16.72 -2.47
C ASP A 500 -19.97 17.50 -3.46
N LEU A 501 -20.29 18.74 -3.08
CA LEU A 501 -20.81 19.75 -3.99
C LEU A 501 -19.71 20.75 -4.31
N GLY A 502 -18.79 20.29 -5.15
CA GLY A 502 -18.17 21.14 -6.16
C GLY A 502 -16.76 21.61 -5.86
N PHE A 503 -15.77 20.73 -6.06
CA PHE A 503 -14.44 21.16 -6.50
C PHE A 503 -13.82 20.17 -7.49
N VAL A 504 -14.12 20.41 -8.77
CA VAL A 504 -13.42 19.80 -9.91
C VAL A 504 -12.03 20.42 -10.01
N GLU A 505 -11.01 19.76 -9.49
CA GLU A 505 -9.60 20.01 -9.89
C GLU A 505 -8.61 18.88 -9.52
N THR A 506 -8.90 17.61 -9.84
CA THR A 506 -7.92 16.52 -9.69
C THR A 506 -7.92 15.51 -10.83
N LEU A 507 -7.75 15.97 -12.08
CA LEU A 507 -7.66 15.07 -13.24
C LEU A 507 -6.32 15.08 -14.01
N ASP A 508 -5.33 15.87 -13.59
CA ASP A 508 -3.99 15.89 -14.24
C ASP A 508 -2.86 15.27 -13.38
N ALA A 509 -3.18 14.57 -12.30
CA ALA A 509 -2.17 14.08 -11.36
C ALA A 509 -1.32 12.88 -11.85
N VAL A 510 -1.74 12.17 -12.92
CA VAL A 510 -1.05 10.96 -13.39
C VAL A 510 0.11 11.28 -14.34
N ASP A 511 -0.04 12.26 -15.24
CA ASP A 511 1.06 12.70 -16.12
C ASP A 511 2.17 13.42 -15.32
N LEU A 512 1.81 14.05 -14.20
CA LEU A 512 2.78 14.61 -13.25
C LEU A 512 3.53 13.49 -12.48
N ALA A 513 2.87 12.38 -12.17
CA ALA A 513 3.48 11.26 -11.43
C ALA A 513 4.56 10.53 -12.24
N ASP A 514 4.41 10.42 -13.56
CA ASP A 514 5.48 9.90 -14.43
C ASP A 514 6.68 10.87 -14.49
N SER A 515 6.47 12.19 -14.30
CA SER A 515 7.53 13.19 -14.15
C SER A 515 8.22 13.16 -12.76
N PHE A 516 7.51 12.74 -11.71
CA PHE A 516 8.11 12.59 -10.36
C PHE A 516 8.95 11.32 -10.23
N ARG A 517 8.56 10.23 -10.89
CA ARG A 517 9.35 8.99 -10.92
C ARG A 517 10.46 9.00 -11.97
N SER A 518 10.65 10.09 -12.72
CA SER A 518 11.52 10.11 -13.91
C SER A 518 12.88 10.75 -13.85
N VAL A 519 13.24 11.44 -12.78
CA VAL A 519 14.47 12.23 -12.85
C VAL A 519 15.63 11.54 -12.15
N SER A 520 16.42 10.82 -12.95
CA SER A 520 17.82 10.55 -12.66
C SER A 520 18.67 11.78 -12.97
N ILE A 521 19.60 12.06 -12.08
CA ILE A 521 20.74 12.96 -12.25
C ILE A 521 21.65 12.31 -13.29
N ASP A 522 21.53 12.65 -14.58
CA ASP A 522 22.56 12.37 -15.60
C ASP A 522 22.22 13.01 -16.97
N ASP A 523 21.73 14.26 -16.96
CA ASP A 523 21.76 15.11 -18.15
C ASP A 523 22.80 16.21 -17.94
N ASN A 524 24.06 15.80 -17.88
CA ASN A 524 25.19 16.65 -18.29
C ASN A 524 25.64 16.09 -19.65
N LEU A 525 24.92 16.47 -20.69
CA LEU A 525 25.36 16.32 -22.07
C LEU A 525 25.56 17.71 -22.65
N ASP A 526 26.79 17.91 -23.08
CA ASP A 526 27.34 19.09 -23.71
C ASP A 526 26.40 19.71 -24.74
N LEU A 527 26.13 21.00 -24.56
CA LEU A 527 25.77 21.91 -25.63
C LEU A 527 26.76 23.08 -25.61
N GLU A 528 27.94 22.83 -26.18
CA GLU A 528 28.62 23.86 -26.96
C GLU A 528 27.62 24.40 -27.98
N PHE A 529 27.37 25.71 -28.01
CA PHE A 529 27.29 26.46 -29.27
C PHE A 529 27.44 27.95 -29.04
N SER A 530 28.59 28.44 -29.52
CA SER A 530 28.84 29.70 -30.22
C SER A 530 28.11 30.97 -29.79
N LEU A 531 28.93 31.91 -29.31
CA LEU A 531 28.90 33.35 -29.61
C LEU A 531 28.10 33.72 -30.87
N TYR A 532 27.08 34.57 -30.71
CA TYR A 532 26.98 35.91 -31.30
C TYR A 532 25.93 36.75 -30.57
#